data_AF-A0A1G0EIN2-F1
#
_entry.id   AF-A0A1G0EIN2-F1
#
_cell.length_a   1.000
_cell.length_b   1.000
_cell.length_c   1.000
_cell.angle_alpha   90.00
_cell.angle_beta   90.00
_cell.angle_gamma   90.00
#
_symmetry.space_group_name_H-M   'P 1'
#
loop_
_entity.id
_entity.type
_entity.pdbx_description
1 polymer ?
#
loop_
_entity_poly.entity_id
_entity_poly.type
_entity_poly.pdbx_seq_one_letter_code
_entity_poly.pdbx_strand_id
1 'polypeptide(L)'
;MAAEEKARQAAQAEAEKRAEAETRKAAQAEAAHLKAEQEARVVAEEKARQAAQAEAEKRAEAETRQAAQAEAARLKAEQKARVAAEEKARQAAQAEAEKRVAAEARQAAQAGAERLKAEQEARVAAEEKARQAAQAEAEKRAEAETRKAAQAEAAHLKAEQEARVVAEEKARQAAQAEAEKRAEAETRQAAQAEAARLKAEQKARVAAEEKARQAAQAEAEKRVAAEARQAVQAEAERLKAEQDARAAAEEKARKTAQAEAEKRAEAEARQQAAQAEAAYLKAEQEAQSAEEKAIQAAQAEAEQQDEAETRQAAQAEAAYLKAEQEAQAAEEKAQQEDEAGMVKSEAKEEFGAEVSSTATGKGQADGVDWSGKQFWLVEMHEILERDAVAAAWRNLRTRFSNQMKNRTIIPRLQGGGSGAGKKQAPRYQLFIADFPEKQIAEEFCAMLRLEQHRCGILPSRSLAERNVLNATSAGARDGF
;
A
#
# COMPACT_ATOMS: atom_id res chain seq x y z
N MET A 1 -41.68 -56.64 76.45
CA MET A 1 -40.71 -57.46 75.67
C MET A 1 -40.81 -57.11 74.19
N ALA A 2 -41.75 -57.65 73.40
CA ALA A 2 -41.77 -57.42 71.93
C ALA A 2 -41.98 -55.95 71.47
N ALA A 3 -42.79 -55.15 72.18
CA ALA A 3 -43.01 -53.74 71.81
C ALA A 3 -41.79 -52.84 72.08
N GLU A 4 -41.04 -53.13 73.15
CA GLU A 4 -39.86 -52.35 73.56
C GLU A 4 -38.66 -52.65 72.65
N GLU A 5 -38.52 -53.91 72.21
CA GLU A 5 -37.51 -54.31 71.22
C GLU A 5 -37.77 -53.68 69.85
N LYS A 6 -39.03 -53.63 69.42
CA LYS A 6 -39.44 -52.96 68.17
C LYS A 6 -39.18 -51.45 68.22
N ALA A 7 -39.40 -50.81 69.38
CA ALA A 7 -39.08 -49.40 69.59
C ALA A 7 -37.57 -49.11 69.57
N ARG A 8 -36.75 -49.99 70.17
CA ARG A 8 -35.28 -49.90 70.11
C ARG A 8 -34.74 -50.10 68.69
N GLN A 9 -35.27 -51.05 67.94
CA GLN A 9 -34.90 -51.28 66.54
C GLN A 9 -35.28 -50.09 65.64
N ALA A 10 -36.47 -49.50 65.85
CA ALA A 10 -36.87 -48.29 65.13
C ALA A 10 -35.96 -47.09 65.44
N ALA A 11 -35.59 -46.89 66.70
CA ALA A 11 -34.68 -45.82 67.11
C ALA A 11 -33.25 -46.03 66.57
N GLN A 12 -32.73 -47.27 66.56
CA GLN A 12 -31.44 -47.58 65.94
C GLN A 12 -31.45 -47.36 64.42
N ALA A 13 -32.50 -47.82 63.73
CA ALA A 13 -32.64 -47.62 62.29
C ALA A 13 -32.78 -46.13 61.92
N GLU A 14 -33.45 -45.33 62.75
CA GLU A 14 -33.53 -43.88 62.55
C GLU A 14 -32.17 -43.19 62.82
N ALA A 15 -31.45 -43.62 63.85
CA ALA A 15 -30.11 -43.11 64.16
C ALA A 15 -29.09 -43.45 63.06
N GLU A 16 -29.09 -44.68 62.54
CA GLU A 16 -28.26 -45.08 61.40
C GLU A 16 -28.61 -44.29 60.14
N LYS A 17 -29.90 -44.13 59.81
CA LYS A 17 -30.32 -43.30 58.67
C LYS A 17 -29.88 -41.84 58.81
N ARG A 18 -29.92 -41.27 60.01
CA ARG A 18 -29.41 -39.91 60.27
C ARG A 18 -27.90 -39.83 60.12
N ALA A 19 -27.15 -40.80 60.66
CA ALA A 19 -25.70 -40.85 60.51
C ALA A 19 -25.27 -41.07 59.05
N GLU A 20 -25.97 -41.90 58.30
CA GLU A 20 -25.74 -42.13 56.88
C GLU A 20 -26.11 -40.89 56.03
N ALA A 21 -27.19 -40.18 56.39
CA ALA A 21 -27.55 -38.92 55.75
C ALA A 21 -26.55 -37.80 56.05
N GLU A 22 -26.03 -37.69 57.27
CA GLU A 22 -24.97 -36.73 57.62
C GLU A 22 -23.65 -37.03 56.91
N THR A 23 -23.20 -38.28 56.93
CA THR A 23 -21.97 -38.67 56.22
C THR A 23 -22.10 -38.46 54.72
N ARG A 24 -23.27 -38.74 54.13
CA ARG A 24 -23.54 -38.45 52.71
C ARG A 24 -23.56 -36.95 52.40
N LYS A 25 -24.13 -36.11 53.29
CA LYS A 25 -24.09 -34.66 53.14
C LYS A 25 -22.67 -34.09 53.29
N ALA A 26 -21.89 -34.60 54.25
CA ALA A 26 -20.50 -34.22 54.43
C ALA A 26 -19.64 -34.60 53.21
N ALA A 27 -19.80 -35.83 52.69
CA ALA A 27 -19.12 -36.26 51.47
C ALA A 27 -19.52 -35.45 50.23
N GLN A 28 -20.79 -35.05 50.11
CA GLN A 28 -21.24 -34.16 49.02
C GLN A 28 -20.67 -32.75 49.16
N ALA A 29 -20.59 -32.20 50.37
CA ALA A 29 -20.00 -30.89 50.63
C ALA A 29 -18.49 -30.87 50.33
N GLU A 30 -17.76 -31.92 50.73
CA GLU A 30 -16.33 -32.06 50.45
C GLU A 30 -16.07 -32.24 48.95
N ALA A 31 -16.88 -33.04 48.25
CA ALA A 31 -16.79 -33.19 46.80
C ALA A 31 -17.09 -31.87 46.06
N ALA A 32 -18.07 -31.09 46.53
CA ALA A 32 -18.37 -29.78 45.97
C ALA A 32 -17.22 -28.77 46.23
N HIS A 33 -16.62 -28.79 47.41
CA HIS A 33 -15.47 -27.95 47.75
C HIS A 33 -14.24 -28.29 46.88
N LEU A 34 -13.90 -29.58 46.74
CA LEU A 34 -12.80 -30.04 45.88
C LEU A 34 -13.03 -29.64 44.42
N LYS A 35 -14.27 -29.74 43.92
CA LYS A 35 -14.59 -29.31 42.56
C LYS A 35 -14.42 -27.80 42.38
N ALA A 36 -14.91 -27.00 43.31
CA ALA A 36 -14.75 -25.55 43.29
C ALA A 36 -13.27 -25.13 43.38
N GLU A 37 -12.47 -25.81 44.20
CA GLU A 37 -11.03 -25.58 44.31
C GLU A 37 -10.29 -25.95 43.00
N GLN A 38 -10.64 -27.07 42.37
CA GLN A 38 -10.08 -27.47 41.08
C GLN A 38 -10.44 -26.48 39.98
N GLU A 39 -11.70 -26.05 39.90
CA GLU A 39 -12.14 -25.03 38.94
C GLU A 39 -11.41 -23.70 39.17
N ALA A 40 -11.26 -23.26 40.42
CA ALA A 40 -10.50 -22.06 40.76
C ALA A 40 -9.01 -22.18 40.38
N ARG A 41 -8.39 -23.35 40.61
CA ARG A 41 -7.01 -23.63 40.18
C ARG A 41 -6.85 -23.58 38.66
N VAL A 42 -7.76 -24.20 37.92
CA VAL A 42 -7.72 -24.20 36.44
C VAL A 42 -7.87 -22.78 35.90
N VAL A 43 -8.80 -21.98 36.44
CA VAL A 43 -8.97 -20.57 36.04
C VAL A 43 -7.73 -19.73 36.38
N ALA A 44 -7.12 -19.96 37.54
CA ALA A 44 -5.89 -19.25 37.92
C ALA A 44 -4.70 -19.63 37.03
N GLU A 45 -4.54 -20.92 36.72
CA GLU A 45 -3.49 -21.42 35.83
C GLU A 45 -3.69 -20.92 34.39
N GLU A 46 -4.92 -20.92 33.88
CA GLU A 46 -5.23 -20.39 32.56
C GLU A 46 -4.93 -18.88 32.47
N LYS A 47 -5.33 -18.10 33.47
CA LYS A 47 -4.98 -16.67 33.54
C LYS A 47 -3.48 -16.44 33.59
N ALA A 48 -2.75 -17.22 34.39
CA ALA A 48 -1.30 -17.12 34.48
C ALA A 48 -0.64 -17.46 33.12
N ARG A 49 -1.14 -18.48 32.43
CA ARG A 49 -0.66 -18.89 31.11
C ARG A 49 -0.95 -17.82 30.04
N GLN A 50 -2.16 -17.25 30.03
CA GLN A 50 -2.53 -16.17 29.12
C GLN A 50 -1.68 -14.91 29.37
N ALA A 51 -1.43 -14.56 30.64
CA ALA A 51 -0.57 -13.43 30.99
C ALA A 51 0.88 -13.64 30.53
N ALA A 52 1.43 -14.85 30.76
CA ALA A 52 2.78 -15.19 30.30
C ALA A 52 2.89 -15.19 28.77
N GLN A 53 1.88 -15.69 28.06
CA GLN A 53 1.85 -15.68 26.60
C GLN A 53 1.76 -14.24 26.06
N ALA A 54 0.90 -13.40 26.63
CA ALA A 54 0.78 -11.99 26.24
C ALA A 54 2.08 -11.21 26.50
N GLU A 55 2.79 -11.50 27.60
CA GLU A 55 4.09 -10.88 27.86
C GLU A 55 5.16 -11.37 26.86
N ALA A 56 5.18 -12.67 26.55
CA ALA A 56 6.10 -13.23 25.56
C ALA A 56 5.85 -12.65 24.16
N GLU A 57 4.59 -12.51 23.74
CA GLU A 57 4.21 -11.88 22.48
C GLU A 57 4.64 -10.41 22.42
N LYS A 58 4.39 -9.64 23.49
CA LYS A 58 4.85 -8.24 23.57
C LYS A 58 6.37 -8.11 23.49
N ARG A 59 7.12 -9.02 24.14
CA ARG A 59 8.59 -9.03 24.06
C ARG A 59 9.07 -9.36 22.66
N ALA A 60 8.48 -10.36 22.01
CA ALA A 60 8.82 -10.73 20.63
C ALA A 60 8.50 -9.61 19.63
N GLU A 61 7.37 -8.92 19.80
CA GLU A 61 7.01 -7.75 18.98
C GLU A 61 7.97 -6.58 19.20
N ALA A 62 8.34 -6.31 20.46
CA ALA A 62 9.30 -5.26 20.78
C ALA A 62 10.68 -5.55 20.18
N GLU A 63 11.15 -6.81 20.25
CA GLU A 63 12.43 -7.24 19.71
C GLU A 63 12.46 -7.17 18.17
N THR A 64 11.41 -7.66 17.51
CA THR A 64 11.28 -7.54 16.04
C THR A 64 11.20 -6.09 15.58
N ARG A 65 10.49 -5.22 16.32
CA ARG A 65 10.45 -3.79 16.03
C ARG A 65 11.81 -3.12 16.20
N GLN A 66 12.56 -3.46 17.26
CA GLN A 66 13.93 -2.96 17.46
C GLN A 66 14.88 -3.43 16.36
N ALA A 67 14.81 -4.71 15.97
CA ALA A 67 15.61 -5.26 14.88
C ALA A 67 15.33 -4.54 13.55
N ALA A 68 14.05 -4.32 13.22
CA ALA A 68 13.66 -3.57 12.03
C ALA A 68 14.15 -2.12 12.04
N GLN A 69 14.11 -1.44 13.19
CA GLN A 69 14.65 -0.08 13.33
C GLN A 69 16.18 -0.05 13.18
N ALA A 70 16.88 -1.01 13.76
CA ALA A 70 18.33 -1.13 13.63
C ALA A 70 18.76 -1.39 12.17
N GLU A 71 18.04 -2.28 11.47
CA GLU A 71 18.28 -2.55 10.06
C GLU A 71 18.02 -1.33 9.18
N ALA A 72 16.89 -0.63 9.39
CA ALA A 72 16.59 0.60 8.67
C ALA A 72 17.65 1.70 8.90
N ALA A 73 18.14 1.83 10.14
CA ALA A 73 19.22 2.76 10.46
C ALA A 73 20.53 2.39 9.74
N ARG A 74 20.87 1.09 9.72
CA ARG A 74 22.05 0.57 9.00
C ARG A 74 21.95 0.84 7.50
N LEU A 75 20.82 0.54 6.87
CA LEU A 75 20.60 0.79 5.44
C LEU A 75 20.71 2.28 5.10
N LYS A 76 20.17 3.16 5.97
CA LYS A 76 20.29 4.62 5.78
C LYS A 76 21.74 5.09 5.89
N ALA A 77 22.52 4.52 6.82
CA ALA A 77 23.95 4.82 6.94
C ALA A 77 24.75 4.32 5.72
N GLU A 78 24.46 3.11 5.25
CA GLU A 78 25.09 2.51 4.08
C GLU A 78 24.80 3.32 2.80
N GLN A 79 23.55 3.72 2.58
CA GLN A 79 23.17 4.59 1.46
C GLN A 79 23.90 5.93 1.49
N LYS A 80 23.99 6.58 2.67
CA LYS A 80 24.75 7.82 2.83
C LYS A 80 26.24 7.62 2.50
N ALA A 81 26.83 6.53 2.99
CA ALA A 81 28.23 6.21 2.71
C ALA A 81 28.46 5.96 1.21
N ARG A 82 27.54 5.25 0.54
CA ARG A 82 27.61 4.99 -0.90
C ARG A 82 27.52 6.27 -1.72
N VAL A 83 26.56 7.15 -1.42
CA VAL A 83 26.41 8.45 -2.10
C VAL A 83 27.66 9.32 -1.90
N ALA A 84 28.19 9.39 -0.67
CA ALA A 84 29.41 10.15 -0.40
C ALA A 84 30.64 9.59 -1.15
N ALA A 85 30.75 8.26 -1.24
CA ALA A 85 31.82 7.62 -2.00
C ALA A 85 31.69 7.88 -3.50
N GLU A 86 30.47 7.82 -4.04
CA GLU A 86 30.19 8.08 -5.45
C GLU A 86 30.46 9.56 -5.81
N GLU A 87 30.04 10.50 -4.96
CA GLU A 87 30.32 11.92 -5.17
C GLU A 87 31.82 12.20 -5.15
N LYS A 88 32.55 11.62 -4.19
CA LYS A 88 34.01 11.76 -4.11
C LYS A 88 34.71 11.16 -5.33
N ALA A 89 34.26 10.01 -5.82
CA ALA A 89 34.78 9.39 -7.02
C ALA A 89 34.52 10.26 -8.26
N ARG A 90 33.33 10.85 -8.37
CA ARG A 90 32.96 11.76 -9.46
C ARG A 90 33.79 13.04 -9.44
N GLN A 91 34.00 13.65 -8.27
CA GLN A 91 34.85 14.83 -8.11
C GLN A 91 36.31 14.52 -8.47
N ALA A 92 36.83 13.36 -8.06
CA ALA A 92 38.18 12.94 -8.42
C ALA A 92 38.32 12.74 -9.94
N ALA A 93 37.36 12.07 -10.58
CA ALA A 93 37.35 11.87 -12.03
C ALA A 93 37.27 13.20 -12.80
N GLN A 94 36.43 14.14 -12.35
CA GLN A 94 36.34 15.47 -12.96
C GLN A 94 37.65 16.25 -12.81
N ALA A 95 38.25 16.25 -11.61
CA ALA A 95 39.52 16.92 -11.37
C ALA A 95 40.66 16.31 -12.22
N GLU A 96 40.66 14.99 -12.43
CA GLU A 96 41.63 14.34 -13.32
C GLU A 96 41.40 14.73 -14.79
N ALA A 97 40.14 14.75 -15.24
CA ALA A 97 39.79 15.17 -16.60
C ALA A 97 40.20 16.63 -16.86
N GLU A 98 39.92 17.55 -15.94
CA GLU A 98 40.34 18.95 -16.03
C GLU A 98 41.86 19.09 -16.07
N LYS A 99 42.60 18.33 -15.25
CA LYS A 99 44.06 18.30 -15.28
C LYS A 99 44.59 17.79 -16.63
N ARG A 100 43.99 16.76 -17.21
CA ARG A 100 44.38 16.22 -18.53
C ARG A 100 44.15 17.25 -19.63
N VAL A 101 42.98 17.86 -19.68
CA VAL A 101 42.66 18.92 -20.66
C VAL A 101 43.60 20.12 -20.51
N ALA A 102 43.89 20.55 -19.27
CA ALA A 102 44.82 21.65 -19.03
C ALA A 102 46.27 21.30 -19.42
N ALA A 103 46.71 20.06 -19.18
CA ALA A 103 48.04 19.59 -19.58
C ALA A 103 48.16 19.52 -21.12
N GLU A 104 47.16 18.98 -21.80
CA GLU A 104 47.11 18.90 -23.26
C GLU A 104 47.09 20.29 -23.90
N ALA A 105 46.29 21.22 -23.36
CA ALA A 105 46.27 22.61 -23.82
C ALA A 105 47.63 23.31 -23.63
N ARG A 106 48.33 23.06 -22.52
CA ARG A 106 49.69 23.58 -22.29
C ARG A 106 50.70 22.99 -23.26
N GLN A 107 50.66 21.69 -23.50
CA GLN A 107 51.54 21.04 -24.48
C GLN A 107 51.29 21.55 -25.90
N ALA A 108 50.03 21.71 -26.31
CA ALA A 108 49.68 22.27 -27.61
C ALA A 108 50.17 23.73 -27.76
N ALA A 109 50.04 24.54 -26.70
CA ALA A 109 50.54 25.92 -26.70
C ALA A 109 52.07 26.00 -26.78
N GLN A 110 52.78 25.13 -26.06
CA GLN A 110 54.24 25.03 -26.12
C GLN A 110 54.73 24.59 -27.51
N ALA A 111 54.12 23.53 -28.08
CA ALA A 111 54.45 23.05 -29.42
C ALA A 111 54.16 24.12 -30.50
N GLY A 112 53.06 24.86 -30.36
CA GLY A 112 52.75 26.00 -31.24
C GLY A 112 53.80 27.11 -31.15
N ALA A 113 54.26 27.45 -29.94
CA ALA A 113 55.29 28.46 -29.73
C ALA A 113 56.66 28.04 -30.27
N GLU A 114 57.06 26.79 -30.09
CA GLU A 114 58.31 26.25 -30.66
C GLU A 114 58.27 26.24 -32.19
N ARG A 115 57.14 25.83 -32.79
CA ARG A 115 56.96 25.87 -34.24
C ARG A 115 57.08 27.28 -34.80
N LEU A 116 56.48 28.27 -34.13
CA LEU A 116 56.59 29.68 -34.54
C LEU A 116 58.02 30.20 -34.46
N LYS A 117 58.77 29.85 -33.40
CA LYS A 117 60.20 30.19 -33.29
C LYS A 117 61.01 29.57 -34.43
N ALA A 118 60.83 28.27 -34.70
CA ALA A 118 61.51 27.59 -35.79
C ALA A 118 61.18 28.18 -37.17
N GLU A 119 59.93 28.60 -37.41
CA GLU A 119 59.53 29.26 -38.64
C GLU A 119 60.16 30.65 -38.79
N GLN A 120 60.27 31.42 -37.70
CA GLN A 120 60.96 32.71 -37.70
C GLN A 120 62.46 32.57 -37.94
N GLU A 121 63.13 31.63 -37.27
CA GLU A 121 64.55 31.35 -37.49
C GLU A 121 64.82 30.92 -38.94
N ALA A 122 63.98 30.05 -39.51
CA ALA A 122 64.09 29.64 -40.90
C ALA A 122 63.88 30.82 -41.88
N ARG A 123 62.96 31.74 -41.58
CA ARG A 123 62.76 32.96 -42.37
C ARG A 123 63.97 33.89 -42.32
N VAL A 124 64.50 34.15 -41.12
CA VAL A 124 65.67 35.03 -40.93
C VAL A 124 66.89 34.43 -41.64
N ALA A 125 67.13 33.11 -41.50
CA ALA A 125 68.22 32.44 -42.20
C ALA A 125 68.06 32.49 -43.74
N ALA A 126 66.83 32.35 -44.26
CA ALA A 126 66.56 32.48 -45.68
C ALA A 126 66.78 33.91 -46.20
N GLU A 127 66.36 34.92 -45.43
CA GLU A 127 66.55 36.34 -45.75
C GLU A 127 68.03 36.74 -45.70
N GLU A 128 68.77 36.31 -44.68
CA GLU A 128 70.21 36.55 -44.56
C GLU A 128 70.98 35.92 -45.71
N LYS A 129 70.66 34.66 -46.06
CA LYS A 129 71.27 33.98 -47.20
C LYS A 129 70.97 34.68 -48.53
N ALA A 130 69.74 35.18 -48.72
CA ALA A 130 69.38 35.96 -49.89
C ALA A 130 70.14 37.30 -49.96
N ARG A 131 70.32 37.96 -48.81
CA ARG A 131 71.09 39.21 -48.70
C ARG A 131 72.58 38.99 -48.98
N GLN A 132 73.19 37.94 -48.42
CA GLN A 132 74.59 37.57 -48.69
C GLN A 132 74.80 37.21 -50.16
N ALA A 133 73.86 36.48 -50.78
CA ALA A 133 73.92 36.18 -52.21
C ALA A 133 73.83 37.46 -53.07
N ALA A 134 72.93 38.38 -52.74
CA ALA A 134 72.81 39.67 -53.42
C ALA A 134 74.05 40.55 -53.25
N GLN A 135 74.66 40.57 -52.06
CA GLN A 135 75.89 41.32 -51.80
C GLN A 135 77.09 40.71 -52.53
N ALA A 136 77.25 39.39 -52.52
CA ALA A 136 78.30 38.71 -53.27
C ALA A 136 78.16 38.91 -54.79
N GLU A 137 76.93 38.97 -55.31
CA GLU A 137 76.69 39.31 -56.72
C GLU A 137 77.03 40.78 -57.00
N ALA A 138 76.67 41.71 -56.12
CA ALA A 138 77.01 43.12 -56.23
C ALA A 138 78.53 43.37 -56.17
N GLU A 139 79.25 42.71 -55.27
CA GLU A 139 80.71 42.77 -55.18
C GLU A 139 81.37 42.18 -56.43
N LYS A 140 80.91 41.02 -56.92
CA LYS A 140 81.40 40.47 -58.20
C LYS A 140 81.16 41.40 -59.39
N ARG A 141 80.02 42.10 -59.43
CA ARG A 141 79.74 43.11 -60.47
C ARG A 141 80.67 44.32 -60.34
N ALA A 142 80.90 44.81 -59.13
CA ALA A 142 81.82 45.93 -58.87
C ALA A 142 83.29 45.57 -59.16
N GLU A 143 83.72 44.34 -58.83
CA GLU A 143 85.05 43.83 -59.13
C GLU A 143 85.22 43.59 -60.65
N ALA A 144 84.18 43.10 -61.32
CA ALA A 144 84.18 42.96 -62.77
C ALA A 144 84.21 44.32 -63.49
N GLU A 145 83.52 45.34 -62.97
CA GLU A 145 83.58 46.71 -63.51
C GLU A 145 84.94 47.36 -63.27
N THR A 146 85.52 47.25 -62.07
CA THR A 146 86.85 47.80 -61.78
C THR A 146 87.95 47.09 -62.56
N ARG A 147 87.86 45.77 -62.77
CA ARG A 147 88.77 45.03 -63.66
C ARG A 147 88.61 45.42 -65.13
N LYS A 148 87.38 45.69 -65.59
CA LYS A 148 87.12 46.22 -66.93
C LYS A 148 87.61 47.67 -67.09
N ALA A 149 87.48 48.52 -66.07
CA ALA A 149 88.01 49.87 -66.07
C ALA A 149 89.54 49.89 -66.09
N ALA A 150 90.20 49.03 -65.30
CA ALA A 150 91.66 48.88 -65.30
C ALA A 150 92.20 48.28 -66.62
N GLN A 151 91.47 47.36 -67.26
CA GLN A 151 91.80 46.89 -68.61
C GLN A 151 91.50 47.93 -69.69
N ALA A 152 90.47 48.75 -69.51
CA ALA A 152 90.13 49.83 -70.43
C ALA A 152 91.19 50.93 -70.39
N GLU A 153 91.73 51.30 -69.22
CA GLU A 153 92.78 52.32 -69.10
C GLU A 153 94.13 51.85 -69.69
N ALA A 154 94.45 50.55 -69.58
CA ALA A 154 95.62 49.94 -70.22
C ALA A 154 95.47 49.77 -71.76
N ALA A 155 94.24 49.67 -72.27
CA ALA A 155 93.95 49.55 -73.69
C ALA A 155 93.67 50.91 -74.39
N HIS A 156 93.23 51.93 -73.63
CA HIS A 156 92.90 53.28 -74.13
C HIS A 156 94.11 54.01 -74.72
N LEU A 157 95.33 53.68 -74.29
CA LEU A 157 96.55 54.26 -74.84
C LEU A 157 97.02 53.65 -76.18
N LYS A 158 96.35 52.60 -76.69
CA LYS A 158 96.76 51.91 -77.94
C LYS A 158 95.68 51.78 -79.01
N ALA A 159 94.43 52.16 -78.72
CA ALA A 159 93.28 51.95 -79.62
C ALA A 159 92.41 53.21 -79.83
N GLU A 160 92.97 54.42 -79.66
CA GLU A 160 92.25 55.69 -79.80
C GLU A 160 91.81 56.03 -81.24
N GLN A 161 92.35 55.40 -82.29
CA GLN A 161 92.11 55.90 -83.66
C GLN A 161 91.11 55.13 -84.54
N GLU A 162 90.65 53.91 -84.24
CA GLU A 162 89.92 53.14 -85.28
C GLU A 162 88.56 52.53 -84.88
N ALA A 163 88.12 52.61 -83.61
CA ALA A 163 86.89 51.92 -83.16
C ALA A 163 85.71 52.84 -82.77
N ARG A 164 85.80 54.15 -83.02
CA ARG A 164 84.86 55.15 -82.46
C ARG A 164 83.47 55.22 -83.12
N VAL A 165 83.18 54.42 -84.15
CA VAL A 165 81.90 54.55 -84.90
C VAL A 165 80.99 53.32 -84.80
N VAL A 166 81.50 52.12 -84.47
CA VAL A 166 80.67 50.89 -84.43
C VAL A 166 80.22 50.50 -83.01
N ALA A 167 80.92 50.96 -81.97
CA ALA A 167 80.60 50.62 -80.57
C ALA A 167 79.47 51.48 -79.97
N GLU A 168 79.27 52.71 -80.47
CA GLU A 168 78.31 53.67 -79.92
C GLU A 168 76.84 53.23 -80.12
N GLU A 169 76.55 52.55 -81.24
CA GLU A 169 75.19 52.10 -81.55
C GLU A 169 74.79 50.84 -80.75
N LYS A 170 75.74 49.92 -80.50
CA LYS A 170 75.50 48.69 -79.72
C LYS A 170 75.42 48.93 -78.21
N ALA A 171 76.14 49.92 -77.69
CA ALA A 171 76.09 50.32 -76.28
C ALA A 171 74.77 51.02 -75.92
N ARG A 172 74.20 51.81 -76.85
CA ARG A 172 72.90 52.49 -76.66
C ARG A 172 71.73 51.50 -76.59
N GLN A 173 71.72 50.47 -77.43
CA GLN A 173 70.67 49.44 -77.40
C GLN A 173 70.76 48.52 -76.17
N ALA A 174 71.96 48.19 -75.69
CA ALA A 174 72.14 47.41 -74.46
C ALA A 174 71.72 48.18 -73.20
N ALA A 175 72.06 49.48 -73.12
CA ALA A 175 71.67 50.33 -71.99
C ALA A 175 70.15 50.58 -71.93
N GLN A 176 69.48 50.69 -73.07
CA GLN A 176 68.03 50.91 -73.13
C GLN A 176 67.25 49.63 -72.77
N ALA A 177 67.72 48.45 -73.22
CA ALA A 177 67.12 47.17 -72.84
C ALA A 177 67.37 46.77 -71.37
N GLU A 178 68.50 47.19 -70.79
CA GLU A 178 68.79 46.96 -69.37
C GLU A 178 67.98 47.92 -68.47
N ALA A 179 67.77 49.17 -68.89
CA ALA A 179 66.93 50.13 -68.18
C ALA A 179 65.44 49.73 -68.17
N GLU A 180 64.88 49.24 -69.30
CA GLU A 180 63.51 48.73 -69.35
C GLU A 180 63.33 47.47 -68.49
N LYS A 181 64.27 46.50 -68.55
CA LYS A 181 64.21 45.31 -67.70
C LYS A 181 64.31 45.63 -66.21
N ARG A 182 65.09 46.64 -65.83
CA ARG A 182 65.24 47.05 -64.43
C ARG A 182 63.99 47.76 -63.91
N ALA A 183 63.38 48.62 -64.73
CA ALA A 183 62.12 49.28 -64.42
C ALA A 183 60.94 48.28 -64.32
N GLU A 184 60.88 47.28 -65.21
CA GLU A 184 59.87 46.21 -65.18
C GLU A 184 60.08 45.26 -63.98
N ALA A 185 61.33 44.93 -63.64
CA ALA A 185 61.63 44.12 -62.46
C ALA A 185 61.30 44.85 -61.15
N GLU A 186 61.54 46.15 -61.06
CA GLU A 186 61.24 46.98 -59.89
C GLU A 186 59.73 47.16 -59.71
N THR A 187 58.98 47.45 -60.78
CA THR A 187 57.50 47.51 -60.71
C THR A 187 56.90 46.14 -60.36
N ARG A 188 57.46 45.04 -60.86
CA ARG A 188 57.00 43.69 -60.52
C ARG A 188 57.33 43.31 -59.07
N GLN A 189 58.49 43.68 -58.53
CA GLN A 189 58.83 43.46 -57.12
C GLN A 189 57.97 44.31 -56.18
N ALA A 190 57.74 45.58 -56.50
CA ALA A 190 56.87 46.46 -55.73
C ALA A 190 55.42 45.92 -55.69
N ALA A 191 54.88 45.49 -56.85
CA ALA A 191 53.55 44.88 -56.92
C ALA A 191 53.46 43.55 -56.14
N GLN A 192 54.51 42.73 -56.13
CA GLN A 192 54.54 41.49 -55.33
C GLN A 192 54.64 41.76 -53.82
N ALA A 193 55.42 42.76 -53.40
CA ALA A 193 55.54 43.16 -52.01
C ALA A 193 54.22 43.74 -51.46
N GLU A 194 53.54 44.57 -52.26
CA GLU A 194 52.23 45.12 -51.91
C GLU A 194 51.16 44.03 -51.82
N ALA A 195 51.13 43.08 -52.77
CA ALA A 195 50.22 41.94 -52.74
C ALA A 195 50.47 41.02 -51.52
N ALA A 196 51.74 40.84 -51.12
CA ALA A 196 52.09 40.07 -49.93
C ALA A 196 51.65 40.77 -48.64
N ARG A 197 51.82 42.09 -48.55
CA ARG A 197 51.35 42.92 -47.42
C ARG A 197 49.83 42.85 -47.30
N LEU A 198 49.09 43.03 -48.40
CA LEU A 198 47.62 42.96 -48.40
C LEU A 198 47.10 41.57 -47.99
N LYS A 199 47.76 40.49 -48.41
CA LYS A 199 47.44 39.12 -47.94
C LYS A 199 47.71 38.93 -46.45
N ALA A 200 48.79 39.48 -45.91
CA ALA A 200 49.10 39.39 -44.49
C ALA A 200 48.11 40.20 -43.64
N GLU A 201 47.75 41.41 -44.10
CA GLU A 201 46.76 42.28 -43.46
C GLU A 201 45.36 41.65 -43.47
N GLN A 202 44.92 41.08 -44.60
CA GLN A 202 43.66 40.33 -44.64
C GLN A 202 43.65 39.13 -43.70
N LYS A 203 44.73 38.32 -43.65
CA LYS A 203 44.82 37.19 -42.73
C LYS A 203 44.76 37.62 -41.27
N ALA A 204 45.44 38.70 -40.90
CA ALA A 204 45.40 39.25 -39.55
C ALA A 204 44.00 39.75 -39.18
N ARG A 205 43.31 40.41 -40.13
CA ARG A 205 41.94 40.92 -39.92
C ARG A 205 40.93 39.78 -39.76
N VAL A 206 41.02 38.74 -40.60
CA VAL A 206 40.17 37.54 -40.49
C VAL A 206 40.42 36.79 -39.18
N ALA A 207 41.69 36.62 -38.77
CA ALA A 207 42.01 35.97 -37.49
C ALA A 207 41.51 36.76 -36.27
N ALA A 208 41.59 38.10 -36.31
CA ALA A 208 41.05 38.95 -35.26
C ALA A 208 39.51 38.90 -35.20
N GLU A 209 38.84 38.91 -36.35
CA GLU A 209 37.38 38.80 -36.46
C GLU A 209 36.87 37.43 -36.00
N GLU A 210 37.56 36.34 -36.37
CA GLU A 210 37.21 34.99 -35.94
C GLU A 210 37.37 34.84 -34.42
N LYS A 211 38.47 35.36 -33.85
CA LYS A 211 38.69 35.35 -32.40
C LYS A 211 37.65 36.17 -31.64
N ALA A 212 37.26 37.33 -32.16
CA ALA A 212 36.19 38.15 -31.58
C ALA A 212 34.83 37.43 -31.65
N ARG A 213 34.53 36.76 -32.77
CA ARG A 213 33.31 35.99 -32.94
C ARG A 213 33.25 34.78 -32.00
N GLN A 214 34.35 34.04 -31.85
CA GLN A 214 34.44 32.92 -30.91
C GLN A 214 34.29 33.38 -29.45
N ALA A 215 34.89 34.52 -29.08
CA ALA A 215 34.73 35.09 -27.74
C ALA A 215 33.27 35.50 -27.46
N ALA A 216 32.62 36.17 -28.42
CA ALA A 216 31.22 36.56 -28.32
C ALA A 216 30.27 35.35 -28.23
N GLN A 217 30.54 34.30 -29.01
CA GLN A 217 29.76 33.06 -28.98
C GLN A 217 29.94 32.32 -27.65
N ALA A 218 31.16 32.23 -27.13
CA ALA A 218 31.43 31.62 -25.82
C ALA A 218 30.80 32.40 -24.66
N GLU A 219 30.73 33.73 -24.73
CA GLU A 219 30.02 34.54 -23.74
C GLU A 219 28.50 34.32 -23.82
N ALA A 220 27.94 34.28 -25.03
CA ALA A 220 26.53 34.01 -25.25
C ALA A 220 26.13 32.62 -24.74
N GLU A 221 26.92 31.59 -25.03
CA GLU A 221 26.70 30.22 -24.52
C GLU A 221 26.78 30.15 -23.00
N LYS A 222 27.73 30.86 -22.37
CA LYS A 222 27.80 30.94 -20.90
C LYS A 222 26.58 31.61 -20.28
N ARG A 223 26.07 32.69 -20.90
CA ARG A 223 24.85 33.38 -20.43
C ARG A 223 23.64 32.47 -20.53
N VAL A 224 23.42 31.83 -21.68
CA VAL A 224 22.32 30.88 -21.89
C VAL A 224 22.42 29.69 -20.92
N ALA A 225 23.63 29.15 -20.71
CA ALA A 225 23.83 28.06 -19.76
C ALA A 225 23.60 28.49 -18.29
N ALA A 226 23.98 29.71 -17.92
CA ALA A 226 23.72 30.26 -16.59
C ALA A 226 22.23 30.50 -16.36
N GLU A 227 21.53 31.08 -17.34
CA GLU A 227 20.09 31.34 -17.29
C GLU A 227 19.29 30.04 -17.25
N ALA A 228 19.67 29.04 -18.04
CA ALA A 228 19.08 27.69 -17.98
C ALA A 228 19.30 27.02 -16.61
N ARG A 229 20.49 27.16 -16.00
CA ARG A 229 20.73 26.64 -14.64
C ARG A 229 19.89 27.35 -13.59
N GLN A 230 19.75 28.67 -13.68
CA GLN A 230 18.89 29.44 -12.77
C GLN A 230 17.41 29.06 -12.93
N ALA A 231 16.94 28.88 -14.17
CA ALA A 231 15.57 28.43 -14.43
C ALA A 231 15.30 27.04 -13.83
N VAL A 232 16.22 26.08 -14.01
CA VAL A 232 16.10 24.73 -13.42
C VAL A 232 16.13 24.78 -11.89
N GLN A 233 16.98 25.61 -11.29
CA GLN A 233 17.03 25.78 -9.84
C GLN A 233 15.72 26.40 -9.30
N ALA A 234 15.21 27.45 -9.93
CA ALA A 234 13.95 28.08 -9.56
C ALA A 234 12.76 27.12 -9.69
N GLU A 235 12.73 26.30 -10.74
CA GLU A 235 11.69 25.28 -10.92
C GLU A 235 11.79 24.18 -9.85
N ALA A 236 13.00 23.72 -9.52
CA ALA A 236 13.22 22.75 -8.45
C ALA A 236 12.79 23.29 -7.07
N GLU A 237 13.08 24.56 -6.77
CA GLU A 237 12.64 25.21 -5.53
C GLU A 237 11.11 25.36 -5.48
N ARG A 238 10.47 25.74 -6.59
CA ARG A 238 9.00 25.80 -6.69
C ARG A 238 8.35 24.43 -6.47
N LEU A 239 8.87 23.38 -7.11
CA LEU A 239 8.36 22.02 -6.95
C LEU A 239 8.50 21.54 -5.50
N LYS A 240 9.62 21.85 -4.85
CA LYS A 240 9.82 21.52 -3.44
C LYS A 240 8.82 22.25 -2.53
N ALA A 241 8.62 23.55 -2.75
CA ALA A 241 7.65 24.33 -2.00
C ALA A 241 6.20 23.82 -2.20
N GLU A 242 5.85 23.40 -3.42
CA GLU A 242 4.55 22.79 -3.73
C GLU A 242 4.37 21.44 -3.03
N GLN A 243 5.39 20.59 -3.02
CA GLN A 243 5.38 19.32 -2.30
C GLN A 243 5.23 19.51 -0.79
N ASP A 244 5.97 20.45 -0.21
CA ASP A 244 5.90 20.77 1.22
C ASP A 244 4.50 21.33 1.59
N ALA A 245 3.94 22.21 0.75
CA ALA A 245 2.59 22.73 0.94
C ALA A 245 1.52 21.63 0.85
N ARG A 246 1.67 20.70 -0.11
CA ARG A 246 0.77 19.56 -0.27
C ARG A 246 0.86 18.60 0.92
N ALA A 247 2.06 18.29 1.38
CA ALA A 247 2.28 17.44 2.56
C ALA A 247 1.67 18.06 3.83
N ALA A 248 1.85 19.38 4.04
CA ALA A 248 1.24 20.08 5.15
C ALA A 248 -0.31 20.09 5.07
N ALA A 249 -0.87 20.27 3.87
CA ALA A 249 -2.31 20.21 3.66
C ALA A 249 -2.88 18.80 3.92
N GLU A 250 -2.19 17.75 3.46
CA GLU A 250 -2.57 16.35 3.68
C GLU A 250 -2.47 15.96 5.16
N GLU A 251 -1.41 16.38 5.86
CA GLU A 251 -1.27 16.14 7.30
C GLU A 251 -2.40 16.82 8.08
N LYS A 252 -2.72 18.07 7.74
CA LYS A 252 -3.84 18.79 8.36
C LYS A 252 -5.17 18.09 8.10
N ALA A 253 -5.43 17.67 6.86
CA ALA A 253 -6.63 16.93 6.49
C ALA A 253 -6.75 15.59 7.23
N ARG A 254 -5.63 14.86 7.37
CA ARG A 254 -5.57 13.62 8.14
C ARG A 254 -5.87 13.84 9.61
N LYS A 255 -5.26 14.86 10.23
CA LYS A 255 -5.52 15.20 11.65
C LYS A 255 -6.97 15.59 11.88
N THR A 256 -7.57 16.37 10.98
CA THR A 256 -9.00 16.72 11.09
C THR A 256 -9.89 15.49 10.92
N ALA A 257 -9.61 14.62 9.95
CA ALA A 257 -10.37 13.39 9.75
C ALA A 257 -10.26 12.43 10.94
N GLN A 258 -9.07 12.31 11.53
CA GLN A 258 -8.85 11.49 12.73
C GLN A 258 -9.61 12.05 13.93
N ALA A 259 -9.57 13.37 14.15
CA ALA A 259 -10.30 14.00 15.25
C ALA A 259 -11.83 13.88 15.08
N GLU A 260 -12.34 13.97 13.85
CA GLU A 260 -13.76 13.73 13.57
C GLU A 260 -14.15 12.26 13.76
N ALA A 261 -13.31 11.32 13.32
CA ALA A 261 -13.53 9.89 13.52
C ALA A 261 -13.53 9.53 15.02
N GLU A 262 -12.60 10.07 15.81
CA GLU A 262 -12.54 9.87 17.26
C GLU A 262 -13.78 10.42 17.95
N LYS A 263 -14.23 11.63 17.59
CA LYS A 263 -15.48 12.21 18.12
C LYS A 263 -16.71 11.36 17.76
N ARG A 264 -16.77 10.81 16.54
CA ARG A 264 -17.86 9.92 16.14
C ARG A 264 -17.84 8.62 16.92
N ALA A 265 -16.68 7.99 17.06
CA ALA A 265 -16.51 6.77 17.86
C ALA A 265 -16.89 7.01 19.33
N GLU A 266 -16.48 8.14 19.91
CA GLU A 266 -16.87 8.51 21.27
C GLU A 266 -18.38 8.75 21.40
N ALA A 267 -18.99 9.44 20.44
CA ALA A 267 -20.44 9.67 20.43
C ALA A 267 -21.23 8.35 20.29
N GLU A 268 -20.79 7.45 19.42
CA GLU A 268 -21.37 6.12 19.26
C GLU A 268 -21.21 5.28 20.53
N ALA A 269 -20.03 5.28 21.15
CA ALA A 269 -19.79 4.59 22.41
C ALA A 269 -20.68 5.13 23.54
N ARG A 270 -20.85 6.47 23.64
CA ARG A 270 -21.77 7.09 24.60
C ARG A 270 -23.22 6.71 24.32
N GLN A 271 -23.64 6.66 23.06
CA GLN A 271 -24.99 6.22 22.70
C GLN A 271 -25.22 4.76 23.05
N GLN A 272 -24.27 3.87 22.77
CA GLN A 272 -24.36 2.46 23.15
C GLN A 272 -24.40 2.27 24.68
N ALA A 273 -23.57 3.02 25.42
CA ALA A 273 -23.60 3.01 26.88
C ALA A 273 -24.96 3.48 27.42
N ALA A 274 -25.50 4.58 26.90
CA ALA A 274 -26.82 5.08 27.28
C ALA A 274 -27.95 4.10 26.92
N GLN A 275 -27.87 3.42 25.78
CA GLN A 275 -28.83 2.38 25.40
C GLN A 275 -28.73 1.16 26.31
N ALA A 276 -27.52 0.74 26.69
CA ALA A 276 -27.31 -0.36 27.62
C ALA A 276 -27.84 -0.03 29.03
N GLU A 277 -27.59 1.19 29.51
CA GLU A 277 -28.12 1.68 30.80
C GLU A 277 -29.64 1.78 30.79
N ALA A 278 -30.24 2.31 29.71
CA ALA A 278 -31.69 2.34 29.55
C ALA A 278 -32.31 0.93 29.48
N ALA A 279 -31.64 -0.02 28.82
CA ALA A 279 -32.08 -1.41 28.77
C ALA A 279 -31.98 -2.08 30.15
N TYR A 280 -30.92 -1.80 30.90
CA TYR A 280 -30.74 -2.27 32.28
C TYR A 280 -31.84 -1.74 33.20
N LEU A 281 -32.07 -0.42 33.20
CA LEU A 281 -33.14 0.22 33.99
C LEU A 281 -34.52 -0.34 33.65
N LYS A 282 -34.79 -0.58 32.36
CA LYS A 282 -36.06 -1.20 31.94
C LYS A 282 -36.19 -2.64 32.45
N ALA A 283 -35.13 -3.45 32.36
CA ALA A 283 -35.13 -4.81 32.88
C ALA A 283 -35.31 -4.84 34.40
N GLU A 284 -34.70 -3.89 35.12
CA GLU A 284 -34.88 -3.73 36.56
C GLU A 284 -36.32 -3.34 36.92
N GLN A 285 -36.92 -2.39 36.20
CA GLN A 285 -38.33 -2.03 36.37
C GLN A 285 -39.28 -3.19 36.06
N GLU A 286 -39.00 -3.96 35.01
CA GLU A 286 -39.79 -5.15 34.68
C GLU A 286 -39.66 -6.21 35.78
N ALA A 287 -38.46 -6.44 36.31
CA ALA A 287 -38.22 -7.35 37.43
C ALA A 287 -38.93 -6.90 38.70
N GLN A 288 -38.86 -5.61 39.07
CA GLN A 288 -39.57 -5.04 40.20
C GLN A 288 -41.09 -5.19 40.05
N SER A 289 -41.62 -4.93 38.84
CA SER A 289 -43.05 -5.10 38.57
C SER A 289 -43.49 -6.56 38.60
N ALA A 290 -42.62 -7.49 38.22
CA ALA A 290 -42.88 -8.93 38.28
C ALA A 290 -42.84 -9.42 39.74
N GLU A 291 -41.90 -8.92 40.54
CA GLU A 291 -41.81 -9.20 41.98
C GLU A 291 -43.05 -8.67 42.71
N GLU A 292 -43.46 -7.42 42.44
CA GLU A 292 -44.66 -6.84 43.04
C GLU A 292 -45.92 -7.63 42.66
N LYS A 293 -46.05 -8.04 41.39
CA LYS A 293 -47.15 -8.92 40.96
C LYS A 293 -47.11 -10.29 41.63
N ALA A 294 -45.92 -10.86 41.82
CA ALA A 294 -45.77 -12.15 42.50
C ALA A 294 -46.17 -12.05 43.98
N ILE A 295 -45.79 -10.94 44.65
CA ILE A 295 -46.21 -10.66 46.03
C ILE A 295 -47.73 -10.48 46.11
N GLN A 296 -48.33 -9.70 45.21
CA GLN A 296 -49.79 -9.53 45.16
C GLN A 296 -50.53 -10.85 44.89
N ALA A 297 -50.01 -11.69 43.99
CA ALA A 297 -50.58 -13.00 43.73
C ALA A 297 -50.50 -13.92 44.95
N ALA A 298 -49.36 -13.95 45.65
CA ALA A 298 -49.19 -14.74 46.87
C ALA A 298 -50.10 -14.25 48.00
N GLN A 299 -50.30 -12.94 48.15
CA GLN A 299 -51.24 -12.36 49.11
C GLN A 299 -52.69 -12.75 48.80
N ALA A 300 -53.09 -12.65 47.53
CA ALA A 300 -54.44 -13.05 47.11
C ALA A 300 -54.68 -14.57 47.30
N GLU A 301 -53.67 -15.40 47.05
CA GLU A 301 -53.76 -16.85 47.28
C GLU A 301 -53.85 -17.17 48.77
N ALA A 302 -53.10 -16.47 49.63
CA ALA A 302 -53.22 -16.59 51.08
C ALA A 302 -54.60 -16.15 51.59
N GLU A 303 -55.15 -15.03 51.10
CA GLU A 303 -56.51 -14.60 51.43
C GLU A 303 -57.57 -15.62 51.00
N GLN A 304 -57.41 -16.22 49.81
CA GLN A 304 -58.31 -17.29 49.36
C GLN A 304 -58.21 -18.56 50.22
N GLN A 305 -57.01 -18.89 50.71
CA GLN A 305 -56.83 -20.00 51.64
C GLN A 305 -57.51 -19.71 52.98
N ASP A 306 -57.31 -18.52 53.55
CA ASP A 306 -57.97 -18.09 54.79
C ASP A 306 -59.50 -18.08 54.62
N GLU A 307 -60.02 -17.57 53.49
CA GLU A 307 -61.46 -17.63 53.16
C GLU A 307 -61.97 -19.07 52.98
N ALA A 308 -61.17 -19.94 52.37
CA ALA A 308 -61.52 -21.34 52.18
C ALA A 308 -61.54 -22.09 53.52
N GLU A 309 -60.56 -21.86 54.40
CA GLU A 309 -60.52 -22.43 55.74
C GLU A 309 -61.68 -21.93 56.60
N THR A 310 -62.00 -20.62 56.56
CA THR A 310 -63.18 -20.09 57.27
C THR A 310 -64.49 -20.66 56.72
N ARG A 311 -64.62 -20.83 55.39
CA ARG A 311 -65.79 -21.51 54.80
C ARG A 311 -65.86 -22.98 55.21
N GLN A 312 -64.74 -23.70 55.22
CA GLN A 312 -64.69 -25.10 55.67
C GLN A 312 -65.06 -25.22 57.15
N ALA A 313 -64.56 -24.32 58.01
CA ALA A 313 -64.94 -24.28 59.42
C ALA A 313 -66.44 -24.02 59.60
N ALA A 314 -67.01 -23.05 58.87
CA ALA A 314 -68.45 -22.78 58.90
C ALA A 314 -69.29 -23.96 58.37
N GLN A 315 -68.83 -24.65 57.32
CA GLN A 315 -69.49 -25.86 56.81
C GLN A 315 -69.42 -27.02 57.81
N ALA A 316 -68.29 -27.20 58.50
CA ALA A 316 -68.13 -28.22 59.53
C ALA A 316 -69.04 -27.93 60.74
N GLU A 317 -69.16 -26.67 61.16
CA GLU A 317 -70.07 -26.25 62.22
C GLU A 317 -71.54 -26.43 61.81
N ALA A 318 -71.90 -26.06 60.58
CA ALA A 318 -73.24 -26.31 60.05
C ALA A 318 -73.56 -27.81 59.94
N ALA A 319 -72.59 -28.63 59.54
CA ALA A 319 -72.73 -30.08 59.49
C ALA A 319 -72.87 -30.68 60.89
N TYR A 320 -72.13 -30.17 61.87
CA TYR A 320 -72.25 -30.57 63.27
C TYR A 320 -73.65 -30.25 63.81
N LEU A 321 -74.13 -29.02 63.62
CA LEU A 321 -75.49 -28.60 64.02
C LEU A 321 -76.57 -29.44 63.33
N LYS A 322 -76.39 -29.74 62.04
CA LYS A 322 -77.30 -30.60 61.30
C LYS A 322 -77.27 -32.03 61.83
N ALA A 323 -76.09 -32.60 62.12
CA ALA A 323 -75.96 -33.93 62.70
C ALA A 323 -76.56 -33.99 64.11
N GLU A 324 -76.46 -32.92 64.89
CA GLU A 324 -77.13 -32.81 66.19
C GLU A 324 -78.65 -32.77 66.04
N GLN A 325 -79.19 -31.99 65.07
CA GLN A 325 -80.62 -32.00 64.74
C GLN A 325 -81.09 -33.37 64.23
N GLU A 326 -80.31 -34.03 63.38
CA GLU A 326 -80.62 -35.38 62.87
C GLU A 326 -80.50 -36.43 63.97
N ALA A 327 -79.57 -36.31 64.92
CA ALA A 327 -79.47 -37.18 66.09
C ALA A 327 -80.65 -36.97 67.04
N GLN A 328 -81.06 -35.72 67.28
CA GLN A 328 -82.28 -35.40 68.04
C GLN A 328 -83.52 -35.94 67.33
N ALA A 329 -83.63 -35.75 66.01
CA ALA A 329 -84.72 -36.30 65.22
C ALA A 329 -84.66 -37.84 65.13
N ALA A 330 -83.48 -38.45 65.15
CA ALA A 330 -83.30 -39.90 65.18
C ALA A 330 -83.55 -40.48 66.57
N GLU A 331 -83.33 -39.74 67.65
CA GLU A 331 -83.72 -40.10 69.01
C GLU A 331 -85.24 -39.98 69.17
N GLU A 332 -85.84 -38.93 68.61
CA GLU A 332 -87.30 -38.75 68.50
C GLU A 332 -87.93 -39.81 67.58
N LYS A 333 -87.24 -40.18 66.49
CA LYS A 333 -87.63 -41.26 65.57
C LYS A 333 -87.35 -42.63 66.17
N ALA A 334 -86.34 -42.84 66.99
CA ALA A 334 -86.12 -44.10 67.74
C ALA A 334 -87.11 -44.25 68.89
N GLN A 335 -87.61 -43.14 69.44
CA GLN A 335 -88.81 -43.13 70.29
C GLN A 335 -90.09 -43.46 69.49
N GLN A 336 -90.12 -43.18 68.18
CA GLN A 336 -91.24 -43.57 67.27
C GLN A 336 -91.04 -44.95 66.60
N GLU A 337 -89.82 -45.45 66.46
CA GLU A 337 -89.42 -46.69 65.76
C GLU A 337 -89.14 -47.86 66.75
N ASP A 338 -89.70 -47.78 67.97
CA ASP A 338 -90.23 -48.97 68.67
C ASP A 338 -91.49 -49.50 67.95
N GLU A 339 -91.97 -48.82 66.89
CA GLU A 339 -92.87 -49.34 65.86
C GLU A 339 -92.19 -49.42 64.48
N ALA A 340 -91.82 -50.65 64.08
CA ALA A 340 -91.53 -51.11 62.71
C ALA A 340 -90.11 -50.97 62.13
N GLY A 341 -89.59 -52.08 61.59
CA GLY A 341 -88.22 -52.22 61.08
C GLY A 341 -88.02 -52.57 59.59
N MET A 342 -86.74 -52.79 59.26
CA MET A 342 -86.18 -53.88 58.43
C MET A 342 -85.94 -53.66 56.88
N VAL A 343 -84.65 -53.42 56.49
CA VAL A 343 -83.76 -54.25 55.60
C VAL A 343 -83.42 -53.95 54.09
N LYS A 344 -82.09 -53.92 53.81
CA LYS A 344 -81.23 -54.30 52.60
C LYS A 344 -81.24 -53.46 51.29
N SER A 345 -80.21 -53.39 50.41
CA SER A 345 -78.78 -53.81 50.33
C SER A 345 -78.08 -53.26 49.04
N GLU A 346 -76.73 -53.31 49.00
CA GLU A 346 -75.77 -53.44 47.85
C GLU A 346 -75.63 -52.29 46.81
N ALA A 347 -74.49 -51.62 46.57
CA ALA A 347 -73.09 -51.97 46.23
C ALA A 347 -72.80 -52.13 44.71
N LYS A 348 -71.99 -51.23 44.11
CA LYS A 348 -70.93 -51.55 43.12
C LYS A 348 -70.06 -50.35 42.70
N GLU A 349 -68.76 -50.59 42.65
CA GLU A 349 -67.67 -49.74 42.15
C GLU A 349 -67.42 -49.88 40.63
N GLU A 350 -66.64 -48.89 40.13
CA GLU A 350 -65.45 -49.02 39.26
C GLU A 350 -65.47 -48.62 37.76
N PHE A 351 -64.37 -47.92 37.43
CA PHE A 351 -63.53 -47.93 36.21
C PHE A 351 -63.84 -47.06 34.98
N GLY A 352 -62.76 -46.44 34.45
CA GLY A 352 -62.65 -46.10 33.04
C GLY A 352 -61.76 -44.89 32.73
N ALA A 353 -60.46 -45.09 32.63
CA ALA A 353 -59.50 -44.12 32.08
C ALA A 353 -59.34 -44.27 30.55
N GLU A 354 -58.82 -43.19 29.95
CA GLU A 354 -58.08 -43.07 28.67
C GLU A 354 -58.87 -42.69 27.39
N VAL A 355 -58.56 -41.49 26.87
CA VAL A 355 -58.87 -41.04 25.50
C VAL A 355 -57.61 -40.43 24.87
N SER A 356 -57.05 -41.20 23.93
CA SER A 356 -56.60 -40.85 22.58
C SER A 356 -56.28 -39.37 22.23
N SER A 357 -54.98 -39.13 21.99
CA SER A 357 -54.38 -38.65 20.74
C SER A 357 -55.24 -37.80 19.77
N THR A 358 -54.76 -36.59 19.46
CA THR A 358 -54.87 -35.97 18.13
C THR A 358 -53.57 -35.31 17.66
N ALA A 359 -53.39 -35.45 16.34
CA ALA A 359 -52.42 -34.89 15.39
C ALA A 359 -51.86 -33.49 15.71
N THR A 360 -50.66 -33.11 15.27
CA THR A 360 -50.33 -32.62 13.90
C THR A 360 -48.90 -32.05 14.04
N GLY A 361 -47.92 -32.07 13.14
CA GLY A 361 -47.77 -32.43 11.73
C GLY A 361 -46.54 -31.66 11.18
N LYS A 362 -45.99 -32.17 10.06
CA LYS A 362 -44.95 -31.57 9.19
C LYS A 362 -43.54 -31.51 9.82
N GLY A 363 -42.49 -32.06 9.21
CA GLY A 363 -42.17 -32.12 7.79
C GLY A 363 -40.98 -31.19 7.55
N GLN A 364 -39.76 -31.70 7.67
CA GLN A 364 -38.53 -30.93 7.47
C GLN A 364 -37.77 -31.53 6.29
N ALA A 365 -37.75 -30.79 5.18
CA ALA A 365 -36.86 -31.00 4.05
C ALA A 365 -35.82 -29.87 4.03
N ASP A 366 -34.65 -30.25 3.53
CA ASP A 366 -33.56 -29.44 2.99
C ASP A 366 -32.75 -28.56 3.95
N GLY A 367 -31.58 -29.10 4.28
CA GLY A 367 -30.48 -28.36 4.86
C GLY A 367 -29.90 -27.34 3.88
N VAL A 368 -29.96 -26.07 4.28
CA VAL A 368 -28.98 -25.06 3.92
C VAL A 368 -28.71 -24.24 5.18
N ASP A 369 -27.50 -24.34 5.71
CA ASP A 369 -27.01 -23.48 6.79
C ASP A 369 -26.84 -22.07 6.25
N TRP A 370 -27.83 -21.21 6.49
CA TRP A 370 -27.71 -19.77 6.33
C TRP A 370 -27.39 -19.18 7.69
N SER A 371 -26.11 -19.23 8.08
CA SER A 371 -25.64 -18.31 9.11
C SER A 371 -26.00 -16.90 8.63
N GLY A 372 -26.89 -16.20 9.34
CA GLY A 372 -27.41 -14.88 8.98
C GLY A 372 -26.37 -13.75 8.97
N LYS A 373 -25.09 -14.08 8.81
CA LYS A 373 -23.95 -13.17 8.74
C LYS A 373 -23.88 -12.57 7.34
N GLN A 374 -23.99 -11.25 7.27
CA GLN A 374 -23.69 -10.52 6.04
C GLN A 374 -22.18 -10.57 5.81
N PHE A 375 -21.78 -10.93 4.59
CA PHE A 375 -20.39 -10.88 4.14
C PHE A 375 -20.33 -10.19 2.79
N TRP A 376 -19.15 -9.69 2.44
CA TRP A 376 -18.89 -9.03 1.17
C TRP A 376 -18.29 -10.01 0.18
N LEU A 377 -18.58 -9.80 -1.10
CA LEU A 377 -18.03 -10.54 -2.22
C LEU A 377 -17.31 -9.61 -3.16
N VAL A 378 -16.22 -10.11 -3.74
CA VAL A 378 -15.50 -9.44 -4.82
C VAL A 378 -15.84 -10.18 -6.12
N GLU A 379 -16.57 -9.49 -6.99
CA GLU A 379 -16.97 -9.92 -8.33
C GLU A 379 -15.81 -9.68 -9.30
N MET A 380 -15.30 -10.71 -9.95
CA MET A 380 -14.39 -10.57 -11.08
C MET A 380 -15.19 -10.45 -12.37
N HIS A 381 -14.86 -9.46 -13.20
CA HIS A 381 -15.56 -9.21 -14.46
C HIS A 381 -15.04 -10.08 -15.62
N GLU A 382 -14.05 -10.93 -15.37
CA GLU A 382 -13.54 -11.87 -16.35
C GLU A 382 -14.50 -13.06 -16.48
N ILE A 383 -14.92 -13.33 -17.72
CA ILE A 383 -15.76 -14.47 -18.04
C ILE A 383 -14.85 -15.60 -18.52
N LEU A 384 -14.81 -16.68 -17.75
CA LEU A 384 -13.93 -17.82 -17.97
C LEU A 384 -14.69 -19.02 -18.50
N GLU A 385 -14.03 -19.86 -19.29
CA GLU A 385 -14.54 -21.19 -19.63
C GLU A 385 -14.30 -22.17 -18.48
N ARG A 386 -15.05 -23.28 -18.44
CA ARG A 386 -15.02 -24.27 -17.35
C ARG A 386 -13.60 -24.69 -16.95
N ASP A 387 -12.75 -24.93 -17.95
CA ASP A 387 -11.39 -25.46 -17.73
C ASP A 387 -10.42 -24.38 -17.24
N ALA A 388 -10.72 -23.10 -17.51
CA ALA A 388 -9.93 -21.95 -17.06
C ALA A 388 -10.20 -21.58 -15.59
N VAL A 389 -11.36 -21.94 -15.03
CA VAL A 389 -11.74 -21.62 -13.63
C VAL A 389 -10.73 -22.18 -12.63
N ALA A 390 -10.34 -23.45 -12.77
CA ALA A 390 -9.40 -24.09 -11.85
C ALA A 390 -7.97 -23.53 -11.97
N ALA A 391 -7.58 -23.07 -13.15
CA ALA A 391 -6.29 -22.42 -13.38
C ALA A 391 -6.26 -21.01 -12.78
N ALA A 392 -7.33 -20.22 -13.00
CA ALA A 392 -7.50 -18.91 -12.39
C ALA A 392 -7.48 -19.00 -10.85
N TRP A 393 -8.13 -20.00 -10.27
CA TRP A 393 -8.09 -20.23 -8.82
C TRP A 393 -6.68 -20.51 -8.28
N ARG A 394 -5.95 -21.43 -8.91
CA ARG A 394 -4.56 -21.74 -8.50
C ARG A 394 -3.66 -20.52 -8.61
N ASN A 395 -3.83 -19.72 -9.67
CA ASN A 395 -3.07 -18.49 -9.87
C ASN A 395 -3.34 -17.48 -8.75
N LEU A 396 -4.62 -17.19 -8.46
CA LEU A 396 -5.02 -16.28 -7.39
C LEU A 396 -4.50 -16.72 -6.01
N ARG A 397 -4.60 -18.02 -5.69
CA ARG A 397 -4.12 -18.55 -4.40
C ARG A 397 -2.60 -18.54 -4.27
N THR A 398 -1.88 -18.63 -5.39
CA THR A 398 -0.41 -18.56 -5.40
C THR A 398 0.06 -17.12 -5.25
N ARG A 399 -0.56 -16.18 -5.98
CA ARG A 399 -0.17 -14.76 -5.98
C ARG A 399 -0.63 -14.02 -4.72
N PHE A 400 -1.82 -14.33 -4.24
CA PHE A 400 -2.45 -13.67 -3.09
C PHE A 400 -2.63 -14.66 -1.93
N SER A 401 -1.57 -15.40 -1.60
CA SER A 401 -1.63 -16.52 -0.63
C SER A 401 -2.15 -16.12 0.75
N ASN A 402 -1.79 -14.93 1.22
CA ASN A 402 -2.24 -14.40 2.51
C ASN A 402 -3.69 -13.91 2.47
N GLN A 403 -4.08 -13.22 1.39
CA GLN A 403 -5.41 -12.62 1.23
C GLN A 403 -6.47 -13.68 0.88
N MET A 404 -6.07 -14.78 0.25
CA MET A 404 -6.93 -15.92 -0.07
C MET A 404 -7.04 -16.94 1.07
N LYS A 405 -6.42 -16.68 2.22
CA LYS A 405 -6.51 -17.56 3.40
C LYS A 405 -7.94 -17.52 3.94
N ASN A 406 -8.58 -18.69 4.06
CA ASN A 406 -9.98 -18.83 4.48
C ASN A 406 -10.96 -18.03 3.60
N ARG A 407 -10.72 -18.00 2.28
CA ARG A 407 -11.64 -17.42 1.29
C ARG A 407 -12.11 -18.48 0.32
N THR A 408 -13.38 -18.37 -0.06
CA THR A 408 -14.01 -19.31 -1.00
C THR A 408 -14.24 -18.64 -2.35
N ILE A 409 -13.90 -19.32 -3.46
CA ILE A 409 -14.27 -18.85 -4.80
C ILE A 409 -15.56 -19.55 -5.22
N ILE A 410 -16.50 -18.76 -5.70
CA ILE A 410 -17.80 -19.19 -6.19
C ILE A 410 -17.84 -18.91 -7.70
N PRO A 411 -17.64 -19.92 -8.57
CA PRO A 411 -17.86 -19.78 -10.00
C PRO A 411 -19.36 -19.81 -10.28
N ARG A 412 -19.86 -18.82 -11.02
CA ARG A 412 -21.27 -18.68 -11.39
C ARG A 412 -21.44 -18.79 -12.89
N LEU A 413 -22.33 -19.66 -13.34
CA LEU A 413 -22.65 -19.77 -14.76
C LEU A 413 -23.41 -18.52 -15.22
N GLN A 414 -22.86 -17.79 -16.18
CA GLN A 414 -23.45 -16.56 -16.73
C GLN A 414 -24.21 -16.82 -18.05
N GLY A 415 -24.10 -18.03 -18.61
CA GLY A 415 -24.83 -18.43 -19.81
C GLY A 415 -24.20 -19.63 -20.51
N GLY A 416 -25.07 -20.44 -21.10
CA GLY A 416 -24.80 -21.68 -21.84
C GLY A 416 -26.12 -22.27 -22.31
N GLY A 417 -26.98 -21.43 -22.90
CA GLY A 417 -28.30 -21.83 -23.36
C GLY A 417 -28.22 -22.52 -24.71
N SER A 418 -28.88 -23.67 -24.84
CA SER A 418 -29.08 -24.40 -26.10
C SER A 418 -30.00 -23.59 -27.03
N GLY A 419 -29.48 -22.52 -27.62
CA GLY A 419 -30.10 -21.85 -28.77
C GLY A 419 -29.77 -22.61 -30.05
N ALA A 420 -30.80 -22.82 -30.89
CA ALA A 420 -30.77 -23.61 -32.11
C ALA A 420 -29.40 -23.60 -32.85
N GLY A 421 -28.74 -24.76 -32.86
CA GLY A 421 -27.64 -25.08 -33.79
C GLY A 421 -26.20 -24.75 -33.36
N LYS A 422 -25.93 -24.07 -32.24
CA LYS A 422 -24.55 -23.90 -31.74
C LYS A 422 -24.48 -24.10 -30.22
N LYS A 423 -23.90 -25.23 -29.78
CA LYS A 423 -23.56 -25.47 -28.37
C LYS A 423 -22.51 -24.44 -27.95
N GLN A 424 -22.92 -23.41 -27.23
CA GLN A 424 -21.98 -22.45 -26.64
C GLN A 424 -21.34 -23.08 -25.41
N ALA A 425 -20.02 -22.93 -25.27
CA ALA A 425 -19.30 -23.38 -24.09
C ALA A 425 -19.83 -22.65 -22.84
N PRO A 426 -19.97 -23.35 -21.69
CA PRO A 426 -20.45 -22.74 -20.47
C PRO A 426 -19.45 -21.68 -19.98
N ARG A 427 -19.97 -20.46 -19.79
CA ARG A 427 -19.21 -19.29 -19.37
C ARG A 427 -19.45 -18.99 -17.89
N TYR A 428 -18.36 -18.86 -17.13
CA TYR A 428 -18.38 -18.67 -15.69
C TYR A 428 -17.84 -17.30 -15.31
N GLN A 429 -18.53 -16.64 -14.40
CA GLN A 429 -18.09 -15.45 -13.72
C GLN A 429 -17.64 -15.82 -12.30
N LEU A 430 -16.48 -15.34 -11.87
CA LEU A 430 -15.93 -15.68 -10.55
C LEU A 430 -16.31 -14.64 -9.48
N PHE A 431 -16.68 -15.15 -8.31
CA PHE A 431 -16.88 -14.36 -7.10
C PHE A 431 -15.96 -14.89 -6.00
N ILE A 432 -15.35 -14.00 -5.24
CA ILE A 432 -14.54 -14.36 -4.07
C ILE A 432 -15.33 -13.95 -2.84
N ALA A 433 -15.63 -14.90 -1.97
CA ALA A 433 -16.51 -14.75 -0.81
C ALA A 433 -15.72 -14.70 0.51
N ASP A 434 -16.45 -14.56 1.61
CA ASP A 434 -15.96 -14.55 2.99
C ASP A 434 -15.16 -13.30 3.40
N PHE A 435 -15.52 -12.13 2.85
CA PHE A 435 -15.01 -10.84 3.36
C PHE A 435 -15.91 -10.34 4.49
N PRO A 436 -15.42 -10.24 5.74
CA PRO A 436 -16.26 -9.83 6.87
C PRO A 436 -16.65 -8.34 6.81
N GLU A 437 -15.81 -7.51 6.20
CA GLU A 437 -15.99 -6.06 6.10
C GLU A 437 -15.83 -5.57 4.66
N LYS A 438 -16.55 -4.49 4.33
CA LYS A 438 -16.51 -3.86 2.99
C LYS A 438 -15.12 -3.36 2.65
N GLN A 439 -14.42 -2.78 3.63
CA GLN A 439 -13.10 -2.19 3.44
C GLN A 439 -12.06 -3.24 3.05
N ILE A 440 -12.11 -4.44 3.65
CA ILE A 440 -11.21 -5.54 3.30
C ILE A 440 -11.47 -6.01 1.86
N ALA A 441 -12.74 -6.04 1.42
CA ALA A 441 -13.09 -6.33 0.02
C ALA A 441 -12.62 -5.22 -0.94
N GLU A 442 -12.67 -3.95 -0.52
CA GLU A 442 -12.18 -2.79 -1.29
C GLU A 442 -10.67 -2.80 -1.47
N GLU A 443 -9.92 -3.05 -0.39
CA GLU A 443 -8.46 -3.20 -0.44
C GLU A 443 -8.05 -4.37 -1.32
N PHE A 444 -8.75 -5.51 -1.22
CA PHE A 444 -8.48 -6.66 -2.07
C PHE A 444 -8.79 -6.39 -3.54
N CYS A 445 -9.90 -5.71 -3.84
CA CYS A 445 -10.21 -5.27 -5.20
C CYS A 445 -9.19 -4.24 -5.72
N ALA A 446 -8.69 -3.33 -4.88
CA ALA A 446 -7.61 -2.41 -5.27
C ALA A 446 -6.33 -3.16 -5.64
N MET A 447 -5.95 -4.19 -4.87
CA MET A 447 -4.82 -5.06 -5.19
C MET A 447 -5.03 -5.82 -6.52
N LEU A 448 -6.22 -6.35 -6.77
CA LEU A 448 -6.56 -7.00 -8.04
C LEU A 448 -6.46 -6.04 -9.24
N ARG A 449 -6.84 -4.76 -9.06
CA ARG A 449 -6.74 -3.74 -10.13
C ARG A 449 -5.31 -3.38 -10.48
N LEU A 450 -4.38 -3.42 -9.52
CA LEU A 450 -2.94 -3.23 -9.79
C LEU A 450 -2.39 -4.34 -10.70
N GLU A 451 -2.94 -5.55 -10.60
CA GLU A 451 -2.64 -6.70 -11.46
C GLU A 451 -3.57 -6.77 -12.70
N GLN A 452 -4.21 -5.65 -13.06
CA GLN A 452 -5.08 -5.50 -14.24
C GLN A 452 -6.38 -6.33 -14.24
N HIS A 453 -6.77 -6.93 -13.11
CA HIS A 453 -8.06 -7.58 -12.99
C HIS A 453 -9.18 -6.55 -12.70
N ARG A 454 -10.27 -6.63 -13.46
CA ARG A 454 -11.47 -5.80 -13.21
C ARG A 454 -12.33 -6.44 -12.13
N CYS A 455 -12.53 -5.71 -11.03
CA CYS A 455 -13.31 -6.18 -9.89
C CYS A 455 -14.41 -5.18 -9.45
N GLY A 456 -15.51 -5.73 -8.96
CA GLY A 456 -16.63 -5.04 -8.31
C GLY A 456 -16.89 -5.64 -6.93
N ILE A 457 -17.64 -4.93 -6.08
CA ILE A 457 -17.88 -5.32 -4.69
C ILE A 457 -19.37 -5.39 -4.44
N LEU A 458 -19.83 -6.49 -3.86
CA LEU A 458 -21.24 -6.77 -3.62
C LEU A 458 -21.45 -7.27 -2.19
N PRO A 459 -22.55 -6.90 -1.52
CA PRO A 459 -22.95 -7.57 -0.29
C PRO A 459 -23.56 -8.94 -0.61
N SER A 460 -23.47 -9.89 0.32
CA SER A 460 -23.96 -11.27 0.15
C SER A 460 -25.45 -11.36 -0.18
N ARG A 461 -26.25 -10.40 0.31
CA ARG A 461 -27.67 -10.29 -0.03
C ARG A 461 -27.92 -10.00 -1.51
N SER A 462 -27.07 -9.19 -2.16
CA SER A 462 -27.21 -8.86 -3.58
C SER A 462 -26.83 -10.02 -4.50
N LEU A 463 -26.03 -10.99 -4.03
CA LEU A 463 -25.76 -12.22 -4.77
C LEU A 463 -27.03 -13.11 -4.84
N ALA A 464 -27.79 -13.18 -3.74
CA ALA A 464 -29.08 -13.88 -3.68
C ALA A 464 -30.16 -13.18 -4.52
N GLU A 465 -30.24 -11.84 -4.49
CA GLU A 465 -31.17 -11.07 -5.32
C GLU A 465 -30.86 -11.16 -6.83
N ARG A 466 -29.59 -11.18 -7.22
CA ARG A 466 -29.20 -11.46 -8.62
C ARG A 466 -29.48 -12.91 -9.04
N ASN A 467 -29.64 -13.86 -8.12
CA ASN A 467 -30.14 -15.21 -8.45
C ASN A 467 -31.63 -15.18 -8.83
N VAL A 468 -32.43 -14.36 -8.16
CA VAL A 468 -33.86 -14.17 -8.47
C VAL A 468 -34.04 -13.43 -9.80
N LEU A 469 -33.23 -12.40 -10.08
CA LEU A 469 -33.29 -11.63 -11.33
C LEU A 469 -32.80 -12.40 -12.56
N ASN A 470 -31.74 -13.22 -12.44
CA ASN A 470 -31.30 -14.07 -13.56
C ASN A 470 -32.27 -15.23 -13.81
N ALA A 471 -32.88 -15.81 -12.77
CA ALA A 471 -33.92 -16.84 -12.93
C ALA A 471 -35.19 -16.29 -13.59
N THR A 472 -35.61 -15.06 -13.28
CA THR A 472 -36.77 -14.41 -13.91
C THR A 472 -36.47 -13.94 -15.34
N SER A 473 -35.25 -13.51 -15.65
CA SER A 473 -34.85 -13.14 -17.02
C SER A 473 -34.76 -14.33 -18.00
N ALA A 474 -34.62 -15.56 -17.50
CA ALA A 474 -34.69 -16.78 -18.29
C ALA A 474 -36.14 -17.24 -18.58
N GLY A 475 -37.13 -16.71 -17.87
CA GLY A 475 -38.56 -17.04 -18.04
C GLY A 475 -39.42 -15.96 -18.71
N ALA A 476 -38.88 -14.76 -18.96
CA ALA A 476 -39.65 -13.61 -19.46
C ALA A 476 -39.32 -13.24 -20.93
N ARG A 477 -39.19 -14.24 -21.81
CA ARG A 477 -38.99 -14.04 -23.26
C ARG A 477 -39.95 -14.82 -24.16
N ASP A 478 -41.09 -15.25 -23.63
CA ASP A 478 -42.23 -15.69 -24.42
C ASP A 478 -43.40 -14.73 -24.14
N GLY A 479 -43.73 -13.89 -25.12
CA GLY A 479 -44.91 -13.03 -25.09
C GLY A 479 -44.64 -11.57 -25.46
N PHE A 480 -44.44 -11.30 -26.75
CA PHE A 480 -45.28 -10.40 -27.56
C PHE A 480 -44.88 -10.51 -29.04
#